data_AF-C5BVG9-F1
#
_entry.id   AF-C5BVG9-F1
#
_cell.length_a   1.000
_cell.length_b   1.000
_cell.length_c   1.000
_cell.angle_alpha   90.00
_cell.angle_beta   90.00
_cell.angle_gamma   90.00
#
_symmetry.space_group_name_H-M   'P 1'
#
loop_
_entity.id
_entity.type
_entity.pdbx_description
1 polymer ?
#
loop_
_entity_poly.entity_id
_entity_poly.type
_entity_poly.pdbx_seq_one_letter_code
_entity_poly.pdbx_strand_id
1 'polypeptide(L)'
;MDATASPLDRLLDAHAILALEHQLHLEDLVEGAAWDVDLGAGTVTFATAAPLTCTVQFVGSAASDSETWMWGWNNVNGFPDSVIRAAQQVRDFAQEHDVAELLEAQAPLADDTVDRNVLAAKAVSGQLTHVVARANPVAQVALLLDHPSLALPAPSMPRVSRTVLQAIQSGLVRDHRLAVTAYAQARDGVELAWDDAVGVLTVPDGVARLTFDGLGRLTDTTFRAGPATPDAPAAPDAPAVHAAPAVPAEPKREKRGWFRRR
;
A
#
# COMPACT_ATOMS: atom_id res chain seq x y z
N MET A 1 -23.49 5.48 17.05
CA MET A 1 -23.55 4.01 16.98
C MET A 1 -22.32 3.61 16.19
N ASP A 2 -21.26 3.17 16.85
CA ASP A 2 -20.09 2.62 16.16
C ASP A 2 -20.55 1.35 15.45
N ALA A 3 -20.65 1.42 14.12
CA ALA A 3 -20.73 0.21 13.33
C ALA A 3 -19.39 -0.51 13.54
N THR A 4 -19.43 -1.64 14.23
CA THR A 4 -18.27 -2.52 14.34
C THR A 4 -17.78 -2.79 12.92
N ALA A 5 -16.51 -2.50 12.63
CA ALA A 5 -15.94 -2.69 11.29
C ALA A 5 -16.25 -4.12 10.78
N SER A 6 -16.66 -4.24 9.52
CA SER A 6 -16.99 -5.54 8.95
C SER A 6 -15.77 -6.47 8.97
N PRO A 7 -15.95 -7.80 8.97
CA PRO A 7 -14.82 -8.73 8.90
C PRO A 7 -13.89 -8.44 7.71
N LEU A 8 -14.47 -8.02 6.58
CA LEU A 8 -13.71 -7.57 5.40
C LEU A 8 -12.89 -6.31 5.71
N ASP A 9 -13.50 -5.25 6.25
CA ASP A 9 -12.77 -4.01 6.55
C ASP A 9 -11.57 -4.27 7.48
N ARG A 10 -11.75 -5.12 8.51
CA ARG A 10 -10.65 -5.51 9.42
C ARG A 10 -9.55 -6.28 8.67
N LEU A 11 -9.91 -7.18 7.76
CA LEU A 11 -8.95 -7.93 6.94
C LEU A 11 -8.13 -6.98 6.06
N LEU A 12 -8.79 -6.02 5.42
CA LEU A 12 -8.14 -5.02 4.56
C LEU A 12 -7.20 -4.12 5.37
N ASP A 13 -7.68 -3.57 6.49
CA ASP A 13 -6.90 -2.74 7.40
C ASP A 13 -5.60 -3.44 7.82
N ALA A 14 -5.69 -4.71 8.22
CA ALA A 14 -4.55 -5.49 8.68
C ALA A 14 -3.49 -5.77 7.59
N HIS A 15 -3.84 -5.70 6.30
CA HIS A 15 -2.92 -6.11 5.22
C HIS A 15 -2.51 -4.97 4.28
N ALA A 16 -3.19 -3.82 4.33
CA ALA A 16 -3.00 -2.73 3.38
C ALA A 16 -1.56 -2.22 3.30
N ILE A 17 -0.90 -2.01 4.44
CA ILE A 17 0.47 -1.43 4.47
C ILE A 17 1.47 -2.42 3.87
N LEU A 18 1.43 -3.69 4.27
CA LEU A 18 2.36 -4.69 3.76
C LEU A 18 2.15 -4.94 2.25
N ALA A 19 0.89 -5.04 1.82
CA ALA A 19 0.53 -5.19 0.42
C ALA A 19 1.02 -4.00 -0.43
N LEU A 20 0.99 -2.79 0.12
CA LEU A 20 1.53 -1.61 -0.55
C LEU A 20 3.06 -1.63 -0.62
N GLU A 21 3.77 -2.06 0.43
CA GLU A 21 5.24 -2.17 0.39
C GLU A 21 5.69 -3.12 -0.74
N HIS A 22 5.03 -4.28 -0.85
CA HIS A 22 5.26 -5.23 -1.94
C HIS A 22 4.94 -4.66 -3.31
N GLN A 23 3.90 -3.82 -3.43
CA GLN A 23 3.57 -3.18 -4.69
C GLN A 23 4.64 -2.16 -5.10
N LEU A 24 5.06 -1.31 -4.17
CA LEU A 24 6.11 -0.33 -4.42
C LEU A 24 7.45 -1.02 -4.74
N HIS A 25 7.72 -2.18 -4.15
CA HIS A 25 8.92 -2.97 -4.48
C HIS A 25 8.87 -3.53 -5.90
N LEU A 26 7.71 -4.03 -6.36
CA LEU A 26 7.55 -4.43 -7.76
C LEU A 26 7.82 -3.27 -8.71
N GLU A 27 7.28 -2.08 -8.42
CA GLU A 27 7.50 -0.87 -9.23
C GLU A 27 8.99 -0.55 -9.39
N ASP A 28 9.76 -0.65 -8.30
CA ASP A 28 11.22 -0.45 -8.33
C ASP A 28 11.94 -1.55 -9.13
N LEU A 29 11.48 -2.81 -9.06
CA LEU A 29 12.12 -3.92 -9.76
C LEU A 29 11.94 -3.88 -11.27
N VAL A 30 10.76 -3.48 -11.74
CA VAL A 30 10.42 -3.53 -13.17
C VAL A 30 10.63 -2.19 -13.86
N GLU A 31 10.71 -1.07 -13.13
CA GLU A 31 11.00 0.28 -13.65
C GLU A 31 10.17 0.67 -14.89
N GLY A 32 8.91 0.23 -14.95
CA GLY A 32 8.01 0.48 -16.09
C GLY A 32 8.29 -0.37 -17.33
N ALA A 33 9.03 -1.47 -17.21
CA ALA A 33 9.24 -2.43 -18.28
C ALA A 33 7.91 -2.90 -18.89
N ALA A 34 7.92 -3.12 -20.21
CA ALA A 34 6.82 -3.78 -20.89
C ALA A 34 6.67 -5.21 -20.36
N TRP A 35 5.44 -5.73 -20.37
CA TRP A 35 5.15 -7.06 -19.88
C TRP A 35 4.03 -7.72 -20.66
N ASP A 36 3.98 -9.04 -20.61
CA ASP A 36 2.99 -9.88 -21.29
C ASP A 36 2.53 -11.02 -20.37
N VAL A 37 1.27 -11.44 -20.51
CA VAL A 37 0.65 -12.48 -19.68
C VAL A 37 0.23 -13.65 -20.55
N ASP A 38 0.62 -14.84 -20.12
CA ASP A 38 0.11 -16.10 -20.63
C ASP A 38 -0.66 -16.82 -19.50
N LEU A 39 -1.99 -16.68 -19.50
CA LEU A 39 -2.85 -17.37 -18.53
C LEU A 39 -2.98 -18.88 -18.79
N GLY A 40 -2.65 -19.34 -20.00
CA GLY A 40 -2.57 -20.77 -20.31
C GLY A 40 -1.35 -21.41 -19.63
N ALA A 41 -0.22 -20.73 -19.66
CA ALA A 41 0.99 -21.11 -18.93
C ALA A 41 0.97 -20.69 -17.45
N GLY A 42 0.09 -19.77 -17.06
CA GLY A 42 0.01 -19.24 -15.70
C GLY A 42 1.19 -18.34 -15.35
N THR A 43 1.67 -17.52 -16.30
CA THR A 43 2.85 -16.68 -16.12
C THR A 43 2.67 -15.24 -16.63
N VAL A 44 3.41 -14.31 -16.03
CA VAL A 44 3.65 -12.97 -16.56
C VAL A 44 5.15 -12.77 -16.75
N THR A 45 5.57 -12.14 -17.84
CA THR A 45 6.99 -11.84 -18.09
C THR A 45 7.19 -10.34 -18.26
N PHE A 46 8.08 -9.76 -17.44
CA PHE A 46 8.54 -8.38 -17.54
C PHE A 46 9.84 -8.30 -18.35
N ALA A 47 9.89 -7.39 -19.32
CA ALA A 47 11.02 -7.14 -20.21
C ALA A 47 12.08 -6.23 -19.57
N THR A 48 12.57 -6.61 -18.40
CA THR A 48 13.71 -6.00 -17.70
C THR A 48 15.04 -6.40 -18.33
N ALA A 49 16.17 -5.83 -17.87
CA ALA A 49 17.51 -6.16 -18.38
C ALA A 49 17.83 -7.67 -18.29
N ALA A 50 17.39 -8.32 -17.21
CA ALA A 50 17.23 -9.77 -17.13
C ALA A 50 15.74 -10.05 -17.00
N PRO A 51 15.09 -10.74 -17.97
CA PRO A 51 13.64 -10.96 -17.94
C PRO A 51 13.18 -11.59 -16.63
N LEU A 52 12.15 -11.01 -16.03
CA LEU A 52 11.52 -11.52 -14.81
C LEU A 52 10.21 -12.22 -15.19
N THR A 53 10.16 -13.54 -15.05
CA THR A 53 8.95 -14.33 -15.28
C THR A 53 8.38 -14.79 -13.93
N CYS A 54 7.21 -14.28 -13.58
CA CYS A 54 6.49 -14.65 -12.36
C CYS A 54 5.35 -15.62 -12.69
N THR A 55 4.99 -16.47 -11.72
CA THR A 55 3.73 -17.20 -11.78
C THR A 55 2.57 -16.25 -11.44
N VAL A 56 1.37 -16.52 -11.96
CA VAL A 56 0.20 -15.68 -11.71
C VAL A 56 -0.95 -16.44 -11.09
N GLN A 57 -1.75 -15.75 -10.27
CA GLN A 57 -3.09 -16.16 -9.89
C GLN A 57 -4.13 -15.15 -10.41
N PHE A 58 -5.08 -15.62 -11.19
CA PHE A 58 -6.22 -14.85 -11.65
C PHE A 58 -7.22 -14.65 -10.51
N VAL A 59 -7.35 -13.40 -10.06
CA VAL A 59 -8.25 -13.00 -8.97
C VAL A 59 -9.66 -12.78 -9.49
N GLY A 60 -9.77 -12.06 -10.61
CA GLY A 60 -11.04 -11.68 -11.21
C GLY A 60 -10.91 -10.62 -12.27
N SER A 61 -12.04 -10.21 -12.82
CA SER A 61 -12.14 -9.22 -13.90
C SER A 61 -13.14 -8.13 -13.58
N ALA A 62 -12.77 -6.88 -13.83
CA ALA A 62 -13.66 -5.73 -13.84
C ALA A 62 -14.06 -5.40 -15.28
N ALA A 63 -15.35 -5.35 -15.55
CA ALA A 63 -15.91 -5.05 -16.85
C ALA A 63 -16.71 -3.74 -16.79
N SER A 64 -16.28 -2.72 -17.54
CA SER A 64 -16.87 -1.37 -17.52
C SER A 64 -18.17 -1.26 -18.31
N ASP A 65 -18.42 -2.16 -19.24
CA ASP A 65 -19.64 -2.19 -20.06
C ASP A 65 -20.85 -2.77 -19.30
N SER A 66 -20.60 -3.77 -18.45
CA SER A 66 -21.58 -4.37 -17.56
C SER A 66 -21.57 -3.77 -16.14
N GLU A 67 -20.58 -2.92 -15.84
CA GLU A 67 -20.35 -2.34 -14.50
C GLU A 67 -20.28 -3.41 -13.42
N THR A 68 -19.55 -4.50 -13.69
CA THR A 68 -19.41 -5.61 -12.74
C THR A 68 -17.97 -6.05 -12.50
N TRP A 69 -17.73 -6.52 -11.28
CA TRP A 69 -16.62 -7.37 -10.93
C TRP A 69 -17.06 -8.83 -10.99
N MET A 70 -16.24 -9.71 -11.58
CA MET A 70 -16.45 -11.15 -11.58
C MET A 70 -15.22 -11.85 -11.00
N TRP A 71 -15.42 -12.71 -10.00
CA TRP A 71 -14.34 -13.46 -9.39
C TRP A 71 -13.82 -14.59 -10.27
N GLY A 72 -12.52 -14.85 -10.17
CA GLY A 72 -11.83 -15.90 -10.92
C GLY A 72 -12.31 -17.31 -10.60
N TRP A 73 -12.81 -17.55 -9.39
CA TRP A 73 -13.38 -18.84 -8.99
C TRP A 73 -14.68 -19.19 -9.73
N ASN A 74 -15.36 -18.22 -10.37
CA ASN A 74 -16.49 -18.48 -11.27
C ASN A 74 -16.02 -19.18 -12.57
N ASN A 75 -14.76 -18.95 -12.95
CA ASN A 75 -14.01 -19.64 -14.00
C ASN A 75 -14.74 -19.85 -15.35
N VAL A 76 -15.46 -18.84 -15.84
CA VAL A 76 -16.18 -18.92 -17.14
C VAL A 76 -15.27 -19.19 -18.34
N ASN A 77 -13.97 -18.89 -18.21
CA ASN A 77 -12.97 -19.07 -19.27
C ASN A 77 -12.28 -20.45 -19.22
N GLY A 78 -12.55 -21.28 -18.22
CA GLY A 78 -11.94 -22.61 -18.08
C GLY A 78 -10.44 -22.58 -17.82
N PHE A 79 -9.96 -21.60 -17.05
CA PHE A 79 -8.56 -21.54 -16.62
C PHE A 79 -8.20 -22.73 -15.73
N PRO A 80 -6.92 -23.17 -15.73
CA PRO A 80 -6.46 -24.23 -14.83
C PRO A 80 -6.65 -23.87 -13.36
N ASP A 81 -6.96 -24.86 -12.51
CA ASP A 81 -7.09 -24.66 -11.05
C ASP A 81 -5.81 -24.06 -10.43
N SER A 82 -4.65 -24.36 -11.01
CA SER A 82 -3.38 -23.78 -10.59
C SER A 82 -3.29 -22.26 -10.78
N VAL A 83 -4.15 -21.66 -11.60
CA VAL A 83 -4.19 -20.22 -11.90
C VAL A 83 -5.28 -19.52 -11.08
N ILE A 84 -6.31 -20.21 -10.60
CA ILE A 84 -7.44 -19.59 -9.89
C ILE A 84 -7.47 -19.87 -8.39
N ARG A 85 -6.40 -20.46 -7.84
CA ARG A 85 -6.34 -20.88 -6.42
C ARG A 85 -6.56 -19.72 -5.46
N ALA A 86 -5.96 -18.56 -5.71
CA ALA A 86 -6.16 -17.39 -4.83
C ALA A 86 -7.63 -16.96 -4.77
N ALA A 87 -8.34 -16.95 -5.90
CA ALA A 87 -9.77 -16.66 -5.92
C ALA A 87 -10.59 -17.73 -5.18
N GLN A 88 -10.24 -19.01 -5.34
CA GLN A 88 -10.89 -20.11 -4.61
C GLN A 88 -10.69 -19.96 -3.09
N GLN A 89 -9.47 -19.66 -2.64
CA GLN A 89 -9.17 -19.41 -1.23
C GLN A 89 -9.99 -18.25 -0.66
N VAL A 90 -10.18 -17.17 -1.43
CA VAL A 90 -11.05 -16.05 -1.01
C VAL A 90 -12.48 -16.51 -0.80
N ARG A 91 -13.02 -17.34 -1.70
CA ARG A 91 -14.38 -17.88 -1.54
C ARG A 91 -14.48 -18.77 -0.30
N ASP A 92 -13.50 -19.65 -0.08
CA ASP A 92 -13.49 -20.56 1.07
C ASP A 92 -13.37 -19.77 2.39
N PHE A 93 -12.50 -18.76 2.44
CA PHE A 93 -12.39 -17.83 3.56
C PHE A 93 -13.72 -17.10 3.82
N ALA A 94 -14.36 -16.60 2.77
CA ALA A 94 -15.62 -15.88 2.89
C ALA A 94 -16.76 -16.76 3.43
N GLN A 95 -16.75 -18.06 3.10
CA GLN A 95 -17.69 -19.04 3.64
C GLN A 95 -17.41 -19.36 5.11
N GLU A 96 -16.14 -19.51 5.48
CA GLU A 96 -15.74 -19.81 6.86
C GLU A 96 -16.01 -18.64 7.82
N HIS A 97 -15.88 -17.40 7.33
CA HIS A 97 -15.96 -16.19 8.14
C HIS A 97 -17.23 -15.35 7.88
N ASP A 98 -18.23 -15.90 7.18
CA ASP A 98 -19.51 -15.23 6.87
C ASP A 98 -19.35 -13.85 6.20
N VAL A 99 -18.42 -13.72 5.25
CA VAL A 99 -18.13 -12.46 4.52
C VAL A 99 -18.93 -12.42 3.22
N ALA A 100 -20.21 -12.03 3.32
CA ALA A 100 -21.15 -12.04 2.21
C ALA A 100 -20.67 -11.24 0.97
N GLU A 101 -19.92 -10.16 1.16
CA GLU A 101 -19.42 -9.31 0.07
C GLU A 101 -18.48 -10.05 -0.89
N LEU A 102 -17.87 -11.16 -0.46
CA LEU A 102 -16.91 -11.93 -1.24
C LEU A 102 -17.50 -13.23 -1.83
N LEU A 103 -18.77 -13.54 -1.54
CA LEU A 103 -19.44 -14.78 -1.97
C LEU A 103 -20.16 -14.65 -3.31
N GLU A 104 -20.52 -13.44 -3.71
CA GLU A 104 -21.19 -13.20 -4.99
C GLU A 104 -20.20 -13.35 -6.14
N ALA A 105 -20.46 -14.30 -7.04
CA ALA A 105 -19.60 -14.58 -8.21
C ALA A 105 -19.39 -13.35 -9.08
N GLN A 106 -20.43 -12.55 -9.19
CA GLN A 106 -20.47 -11.30 -9.93
C GLN A 106 -21.17 -10.25 -9.09
N ALA A 107 -20.51 -9.13 -8.85
CA ALA A 107 -21.00 -8.03 -8.03
C ALA A 107 -20.90 -6.70 -8.79
N PRO A 108 -21.73 -5.69 -8.44
CA PRO A 108 -21.60 -4.35 -9.01
C PRO A 108 -20.20 -3.77 -8.80
N LEU A 109 -19.70 -3.06 -9.80
CA LEU A 109 -18.43 -2.36 -9.73
C LEU A 109 -18.64 -0.96 -9.15
N ALA A 110 -18.07 -0.71 -7.98
CA ALA A 110 -17.88 0.62 -7.42
C ALA A 110 -16.40 1.04 -7.52
N ASP A 111 -16.12 2.32 -7.25
CA ASP A 111 -14.79 2.93 -7.43
C ASP A 111 -13.65 2.16 -6.75
N ASP A 112 -13.89 1.59 -5.56
CA ASP A 112 -12.89 0.87 -4.75
C ASP A 112 -12.98 -0.67 -4.85
N THR A 113 -13.89 -1.19 -5.68
CA THR A 113 -14.19 -2.64 -5.72
C THR A 113 -12.97 -3.47 -6.13
N VAL A 114 -12.21 -3.01 -7.13
CA VAL A 114 -11.00 -3.72 -7.58
C VAL A 114 -9.96 -3.75 -6.47
N ASP A 115 -9.66 -2.59 -5.87
CA ASP A 115 -8.64 -2.48 -4.83
C ASP A 115 -8.97 -3.32 -3.60
N ARG A 116 -10.23 -3.27 -3.14
CA ARG A 116 -10.70 -4.07 -2.00
C ARG A 116 -10.64 -5.56 -2.28
N ASN A 117 -11.09 -6.01 -3.46
CA ASN A 117 -11.12 -7.43 -3.80
C ASN A 117 -9.72 -7.99 -4.03
N VAL A 118 -8.83 -7.22 -4.65
CA VAL A 118 -7.43 -7.60 -4.81
C VAL A 118 -6.73 -7.65 -3.45
N LEU A 119 -6.94 -6.67 -2.58
CA LEU A 119 -6.34 -6.68 -1.25
C LEU A 119 -6.86 -7.84 -0.38
N ALA A 120 -8.15 -8.20 -0.48
CA ALA A 120 -8.69 -9.40 0.14
C ALA A 120 -8.00 -10.67 -0.39
N ALA A 121 -7.80 -10.77 -1.71
CA ALA A 121 -7.09 -11.89 -2.32
C ALA A 121 -5.64 -11.99 -1.85
N LYS A 122 -4.94 -10.86 -1.75
CA LYS A 122 -3.58 -10.80 -1.18
C LYS A 122 -3.56 -11.27 0.27
N ALA A 123 -4.49 -10.80 1.09
CA ALA A 123 -4.57 -11.12 2.51
C ALA A 123 -4.82 -12.61 2.75
N VAL A 124 -5.72 -13.22 1.97
CA VAL A 124 -6.09 -14.64 2.13
C VAL A 124 -5.03 -15.58 1.53
N SER A 125 -4.44 -15.23 0.38
CA SER A 125 -3.48 -16.10 -0.32
C SER A 125 -2.03 -15.96 0.18
N GLY A 126 -1.70 -14.83 0.81
CA GLY A 126 -0.32 -14.46 1.14
C GLY A 126 0.51 -13.97 -0.06
N GLN A 127 -0.06 -13.91 -1.27
CA GLN A 127 0.62 -13.36 -2.45
C GLN A 127 0.38 -11.85 -2.52
N LEU A 128 1.38 -11.07 -2.10
CA LEU A 128 1.20 -9.64 -1.78
C LEU A 128 1.41 -8.68 -2.96
N THR A 129 1.89 -9.19 -4.09
CA THR A 129 2.21 -8.41 -5.29
C THR A 129 1.17 -8.66 -6.37
N HIS A 130 0.78 -7.62 -7.13
CA HIS A 130 -0.20 -7.78 -8.21
C HIS A 130 0.09 -6.88 -9.41
N VAL A 131 -0.53 -7.23 -10.54
CA VAL A 131 -0.71 -6.36 -11.71
C VAL A 131 -2.17 -6.35 -12.14
N VAL A 132 -2.57 -5.27 -12.79
CA VAL A 132 -3.86 -5.15 -13.47
C VAL A 132 -3.58 -5.11 -14.97
N ALA A 133 -4.04 -6.14 -15.69
CA ALA A 133 -3.88 -6.24 -17.14
C ALA A 133 -5.17 -5.83 -17.84
N ARG A 134 -5.05 -5.14 -18.98
CA ARG A 134 -6.20 -4.91 -19.85
C ARG A 134 -6.42 -6.16 -20.69
N ALA A 135 -7.52 -6.88 -20.45
CA ALA A 135 -7.87 -8.05 -21.24
C ALA A 135 -8.47 -7.65 -22.61
N ASN A 136 -9.27 -6.58 -22.63
CA ASN A 136 -9.85 -6.01 -23.84
C ASN A 136 -10.23 -4.53 -23.58
N PRO A 137 -10.81 -3.78 -24.55
CA PRO A 137 -11.11 -2.36 -24.36
C PRO A 137 -11.99 -2.01 -23.16
N VAL A 138 -12.85 -2.94 -22.72
CA VAL A 138 -13.86 -2.75 -21.66
C VAL A 138 -13.61 -3.60 -20.42
N ALA A 139 -12.60 -4.47 -20.42
CA ALA A 139 -12.32 -5.38 -19.30
C ALA A 139 -10.86 -5.33 -18.85
N GLN A 140 -10.69 -5.26 -17.53
CA GLN A 140 -9.42 -5.40 -16.84
C GLN A 140 -9.43 -6.67 -15.99
N VAL A 141 -8.27 -7.27 -15.81
CA VAL A 141 -8.08 -8.46 -14.98
C VAL A 141 -7.04 -8.19 -13.92
N ALA A 142 -7.29 -8.64 -12.70
CA ALA A 142 -6.33 -8.56 -11.61
C ALA A 142 -5.61 -9.89 -11.41
N LEU A 143 -4.29 -9.83 -11.34
CA LEU A 143 -3.41 -10.98 -11.24
C LEU A 143 -2.49 -10.81 -10.03
N LEU A 144 -2.49 -11.77 -9.10
CA LEU A 144 -1.44 -11.84 -8.07
C LEU A 144 -0.20 -12.51 -8.66
N LEU A 145 0.96 -12.07 -8.20
CA LEU A 145 2.25 -12.55 -8.68
C LEU A 145 2.98 -13.33 -7.59
N ASP A 146 3.70 -14.37 -7.99
CA ASP A 146 4.65 -15.06 -7.13
C ASP A 146 5.95 -15.37 -7.87
N HIS A 147 7.06 -14.97 -7.22
CA HIS A 147 8.43 -15.20 -7.64
C HIS A 147 9.38 -14.83 -6.49
N PRO A 148 10.49 -15.57 -6.26
CA PRO A 148 11.44 -15.27 -5.18
C PRO A 148 12.03 -13.86 -5.20
N SER A 149 12.23 -13.27 -6.39
CA SER A 149 12.72 -11.89 -6.53
C SER A 149 11.75 -10.82 -6.02
N LEU A 150 10.51 -11.17 -5.70
CA LEU A 150 9.52 -10.24 -5.12
C LEU A 150 9.65 -10.13 -3.59
N ALA A 151 10.56 -10.90 -2.98
CA ALA A 151 10.85 -10.81 -1.55
C ALA A 151 11.39 -9.42 -1.21
N LEU A 152 10.79 -8.79 -0.20
CA LEU A 152 11.20 -7.46 0.23
C LEU A 152 12.65 -7.46 0.74
N PRO A 153 13.44 -6.41 0.45
CA PRO A 153 14.75 -6.22 1.08
C PRO A 153 14.60 -5.91 2.58
N ALA A 154 15.71 -5.72 3.29
CA ALA A 154 15.66 -5.21 4.66
C ALA A 154 14.85 -3.89 4.73
N PRO A 155 13.99 -3.69 5.75
CA PRO A 155 13.21 -2.47 5.86
C PRO A 155 14.13 -1.27 6.05
N SER A 156 13.74 -0.15 5.45
CA SER A 156 14.42 1.14 5.60
C SER A 156 13.42 2.21 6.00
N MET A 157 13.85 3.17 6.81
CA MET A 157 12.96 4.22 7.29
C MET A 157 12.33 5.05 6.16
N PRO A 158 13.05 5.39 5.07
CA PRO A 158 12.43 6.01 3.89
C PRO A 158 11.33 5.16 3.26
N ARG A 159 11.51 3.82 3.15
CA ARG A 159 10.49 2.93 2.59
C ARG A 159 9.28 2.82 3.51
N VAL A 160 9.52 2.56 4.80
CA VAL A 160 8.46 2.36 5.79
C VAL A 160 7.63 3.62 5.98
N SER A 161 8.26 4.79 6.15
CA SER A 161 7.53 6.06 6.30
C SER A 161 6.65 6.38 5.09
N ARG A 162 7.19 6.22 3.87
CA ARG A 162 6.41 6.37 2.62
C ARG A 162 5.22 5.41 2.59
N THR A 163 5.45 4.13 2.89
CA THR A 163 4.41 3.09 2.80
C THR A 163 3.28 3.34 3.80
N VAL A 164 3.61 3.62 5.07
CA VAL A 164 2.62 3.90 6.11
C VAL A 164 1.78 5.12 5.75
N LEU A 165 2.42 6.22 5.33
CA LEU A 165 1.71 7.44 4.98
C LEU A 165 0.83 7.27 3.73
N GLN A 166 1.34 6.63 2.67
CA GLN A 166 0.55 6.38 1.46
C GLN A 166 -0.63 5.46 1.71
N ALA A 167 -0.47 4.38 2.50
CA ALA A 167 -1.56 3.48 2.84
C ALA A 167 -2.67 4.22 3.60
N ILE A 168 -2.31 5.06 4.57
CA ILE A 168 -3.27 5.85 5.34
C ILE A 168 -3.98 6.90 4.46
N GLN A 169 -3.27 7.52 3.53
CA GLN A 169 -3.84 8.51 2.62
C GLN A 169 -4.71 7.90 1.50
N SER A 170 -4.63 6.58 1.29
CA SER A 170 -5.38 5.90 0.23
C SER A 170 -6.91 5.90 0.44
N GLY A 171 -7.36 6.07 1.69
CA GLY A 171 -8.77 5.92 2.04
C GLY A 171 -9.26 4.46 2.12
N LEU A 172 -8.42 3.48 1.77
CA LEU A 172 -8.73 2.05 1.94
C LEU A 172 -8.64 1.58 3.40
N VAL A 173 -7.78 2.25 4.19
CA VAL A 173 -7.55 1.92 5.60
C VAL A 173 -8.47 2.76 6.48
N ARG A 174 -9.28 2.10 7.31
CA ARG A 174 -10.19 2.73 8.27
C ARG A 174 -9.56 2.78 9.67
N ASP A 175 -9.03 1.65 10.15
CA ASP A 175 -8.31 1.56 11.43
C ASP A 175 -6.80 1.63 11.21
N HIS A 176 -6.24 2.85 11.32
CA HIS A 176 -4.81 3.07 11.06
C HIS A 176 -3.93 2.39 12.13
N ARG A 177 -4.42 2.31 13.37
CA ARG A 177 -3.71 1.67 14.49
C ARG A 177 -3.59 0.17 14.26
N LEU A 178 -4.68 -0.49 13.84
CA LEU A 178 -4.67 -1.90 13.44
C LEU A 178 -3.70 -2.12 12.27
N ALA A 179 -3.78 -1.28 11.24
CA ALA A 179 -2.93 -1.42 10.06
C ALA A 179 -1.43 -1.35 10.38
N VAL A 180 -1.02 -0.38 11.21
CA VAL A 180 0.38 -0.25 11.67
C VAL A 180 0.79 -1.42 12.56
N THR A 181 -0.12 -1.90 13.43
CA THR A 181 0.14 -3.06 14.29
C THR A 181 0.38 -4.33 13.48
N ALA A 182 -0.52 -4.63 12.54
CA ALA A 182 -0.43 -5.81 11.70
C ALA A 182 0.79 -5.75 10.76
N TYR A 183 1.11 -4.57 10.24
CA TYR A 183 2.32 -4.36 9.46
C TYR A 183 3.59 -4.72 10.24
N ALA A 184 3.76 -4.21 11.46
CA ALA A 184 4.93 -4.52 12.29
C ALA A 184 5.00 -6.00 12.66
N GLN A 185 3.87 -6.67 12.86
CA GLN A 185 3.83 -8.11 13.14
C GLN A 185 4.23 -8.97 11.93
N ALA A 186 3.86 -8.55 10.72
CA ALA A 186 4.08 -9.31 9.50
C ALA A 186 5.41 -8.98 8.80
N ARG A 187 6.03 -7.84 9.12
CA ARG A 187 7.23 -7.34 8.44
C ARG A 187 8.49 -7.57 9.27
N ASP A 188 9.26 -8.59 8.91
CA ASP A 188 10.56 -8.87 9.53
C ASP A 188 11.47 -7.63 9.54
N GLY A 189 12.02 -7.33 10.73
CA GLY A 189 12.88 -6.16 10.97
C GLY A 189 12.12 -4.87 11.27
N VAL A 190 10.80 -4.90 11.40
CA VAL A 190 9.98 -3.80 11.93
C VAL A 190 9.51 -4.16 13.33
N GLU A 191 9.91 -3.38 14.32
CA GLU A 191 9.45 -3.53 15.70
C GLU A 191 8.44 -2.42 16.03
N LEU A 192 7.46 -2.72 16.88
CA LEU A 192 6.47 -1.76 17.33
C LEU A 192 6.22 -1.89 18.84
N ALA A 193 6.43 -0.79 19.56
CA ALA A 193 6.07 -0.66 20.96
C ALA A 193 4.95 0.37 21.13
N TRP A 194 4.03 0.10 22.06
CA TRP A 194 2.91 1.00 22.37
C TRP A 194 3.09 1.67 23.72
N ASP A 195 2.81 2.97 23.76
CA ASP A 195 2.62 3.79 24.95
C ASP A 195 1.29 4.53 24.81
N ASP A 196 0.22 3.97 25.37
CA ASP A 196 -1.17 4.39 25.20
C ASP A 196 -1.58 4.63 23.72
N ALA A 197 -1.61 5.90 23.32
CA ALA A 197 -2.01 6.38 22.00
C ALA A 197 -0.83 6.56 21.04
N VAL A 198 0.41 6.34 21.50
CA VAL A 198 1.63 6.54 20.74
C VAL A 198 2.25 5.18 20.41
N GLY A 199 2.42 4.92 19.12
CA GLY A 199 3.19 3.79 18.59
C GLY A 199 4.61 4.24 18.26
N VAL A 200 5.61 3.53 18.76
CA VAL A 200 7.02 3.70 18.40
C VAL A 200 7.42 2.55 17.50
N LEU A 201 7.58 2.85 16.21
CA LEU A 201 7.99 1.90 15.19
C LEU A 201 9.50 2.03 14.96
N THR A 202 10.23 0.93 15.05
CA THR A 202 11.69 0.88 14.91
C THR A 202 12.07 -0.01 13.74
N VAL A 203 13.01 0.45 12.92
CA VAL A 203 13.64 -0.29 11.83
C VAL A 203 15.17 -0.15 11.94
N PRO A 204 15.99 -0.96 11.25
CA PRO A 204 17.44 -0.94 11.45
C PRO A 204 18.10 0.44 11.31
N ASP A 205 17.58 1.27 10.41
CA ASP A 205 18.11 2.60 10.06
C ASP A 205 17.23 3.78 10.51
N GLY A 206 16.28 3.56 11.43
CA GLY A 206 15.48 4.67 11.95
C GLY A 206 14.39 4.31 12.95
N VAL A 207 13.74 5.35 13.45
CA VAL A 207 12.61 5.26 14.37
C VAL A 207 11.52 6.24 13.98
N ALA A 208 10.28 5.82 14.09
CA ALA A 208 9.09 6.62 13.89
C ALA A 208 8.25 6.66 15.18
N ARG A 209 7.72 7.84 15.51
CA ARG A 209 6.68 8.00 16.52
C ARG A 209 5.38 8.36 15.80
N LEU A 210 4.34 7.59 16.07
CA LEU A 210 3.03 7.68 15.43
C LEU A 210 1.99 7.90 16.53
N THR A 211 1.26 9.01 16.49
CA THR A 211 0.22 9.33 17.49
C THR A 211 -1.15 9.09 16.88
N PHE A 212 -2.04 8.45 17.63
CA PHE A 212 -3.39 8.11 17.19
C PHE A 212 -4.45 8.76 18.06
N ASP A 213 -5.63 9.03 17.51
CA ASP A 213 -6.80 9.44 18.29
C ASP A 213 -7.55 8.24 18.89
N GLY A 214 -8.60 8.51 19.68
CA GLY A 214 -9.44 7.47 20.29
C GLY A 214 -10.25 6.63 19.30
N LEU A 215 -10.26 6.98 18.00
CA LEU A 215 -10.88 6.21 16.93
C LEU A 215 -9.83 5.41 16.13
N GLY A 216 -8.57 5.36 16.59
CA GLY A 216 -7.50 4.62 15.93
C GLY A 216 -6.94 5.31 14.68
N ARG A 217 -7.25 6.59 14.45
CA ARG A 217 -6.75 7.34 13.30
C ARG A 217 -5.45 8.05 13.64
N LEU A 218 -4.49 7.93 12.75
CA LEU A 218 -3.21 8.64 12.85
C LEU A 218 -3.42 10.16 12.81
N THR A 219 -2.91 10.88 13.82
CA THR A 219 -3.04 12.33 13.97
C THR A 219 -1.72 13.08 13.87
N ASP A 220 -0.62 12.45 14.27
CA ASP A 220 0.71 13.05 14.20
C ASP A 220 1.81 12.01 13.94
N THR A 221 2.87 12.44 13.28
CA THR A 221 4.02 11.58 12.94
C THR A 221 5.34 12.30 13.05
N THR A 222 6.31 11.66 13.67
CA THR A 222 7.71 12.06 13.62
C THR A 222 8.56 10.91 13.11
N PHE A 223 9.36 11.14 12.07
CA PHE A 223 10.30 10.16 11.52
C PHE A 223 11.73 10.63 11.74
N ARG A 224 12.61 9.74 12.20
CA ARG A 224 14.04 10.01 12.37
C ARG A 224 14.85 8.90 11.70
N ALA A 225 15.67 9.28 10.73
CA ALA A 225 16.67 8.41 10.15
C ALA A 225 17.96 8.44 10.99
N GLY A 226 18.61 7.29 11.13
CA GLY A 226 19.82 7.09 11.94
C GLY A 226 19.81 5.70 12.57
N PRO A 227 20.98 5.15 12.99
CA PRO A 227 21.02 3.84 13.62
C PRO A 227 20.05 3.80 14.81
N ALA A 228 19.20 2.78 14.86
CA ALA A 228 18.26 2.60 15.95
C ALA A 228 19.04 2.33 17.24
N THR A 229 19.28 3.36 18.05
CA THR A 229 19.78 3.19 19.42
C THR A 229 18.56 2.95 20.32
N PRO A 230 18.44 1.80 20.99
CA PRO A 230 17.53 1.65 22.12
C PRO A 230 18.03 2.61 23.21
N ASP A 231 17.16 3.44 23.77
CA ASP A 231 17.45 4.46 24.81
C ASP A 231 18.12 5.78 24.41
N ALA A 232 17.48 6.54 23.51
CA ALA A 232 17.56 8.01 23.62
C ALA A 232 16.24 8.54 24.22
N PRO A 233 16.22 9.08 25.46
CA PRO A 233 15.04 9.79 25.94
C PRO A 233 14.71 10.93 24.97
N ALA A 234 13.42 11.15 24.73
CA ALA A 234 12.94 12.25 23.91
C ALA A 234 13.62 13.54 24.37
N ALA A 235 14.45 14.13 23.51
CA ALA A 235 14.99 15.45 23.75
C ALA A 235 13.79 16.39 23.98
N PRO A 236 13.79 17.20 25.05
CA PRO A 236 12.70 18.13 25.30
C PRO A 236 12.57 19.09 24.11
N ASP A 237 11.33 19.36 23.70
CA ASP A 237 11.02 20.32 22.65
C ASP A 237 11.83 21.60 22.86
N ALA A 238 12.69 21.90 21.88
CA ALA A 238 13.37 23.19 21.86
C ALA A 238 12.28 24.27 21.76
N PRO A 239 12.30 25.31 22.64
CA PRO A 239 11.28 26.34 22.59
C PRO A 239 11.33 27.06 21.25
N ALA A 240 10.16 27.31 20.69
CA ALA A 240 9.97 28.08 19.47
C ALA A 240 10.73 29.41 19.59
N VAL A 241 11.74 29.58 18.73
CA VAL A 241 12.46 30.85 18.59
C VAL A 241 11.47 31.85 18.00
N HIS A 242 10.97 32.75 18.85
CA HIS A 242 10.26 33.95 18.40
C HIS A 242 11.19 34.75 17.50
N ALA A 243 10.83 34.83 16.21
CA ALA A 243 11.44 35.76 15.27
C ALA A 243 11.21 37.19 15.77
N ALA A 244 12.30 37.93 16.00
CA ALA A 244 12.27 39.35 16.28
C ALA A 244 11.68 40.13 15.08
N PRO A 245 10.94 41.21 15.30
CA PRO A 245 10.30 41.97 14.23
C PRO A 245 11.33 42.70 13.36
N ALA A 246 11.05 42.74 12.06
CA ALA A 246 11.86 43.37 11.03
C ALA A 246 11.97 44.90 11.23
N VAL A 247 13.19 45.42 11.12
CA VAL A 247 13.51 46.85 11.08
C VAL A 247 13.04 47.45 9.74
N PRO A 248 12.37 48.62 9.69
CA PRO A 248 11.95 49.23 8.44
C PRO A 248 13.15 49.79 7.67
N ALA A 249 13.20 49.54 6.37
CA ALA A 249 14.24 50.04 5.48
C ALA A 249 14.06 51.55 5.18
N GLU A 250 15.12 52.33 5.33
CA GLU A 250 15.21 53.73 4.89
C GLU A 250 15.26 53.86 3.36
N PRO A 251 14.74 54.96 2.78
CA PRO A 251 14.63 55.13 1.34
C PRO A 251 15.99 55.46 0.68
N LYS A 252 16.33 54.73 -0.39
CA LYS A 252 17.52 54.98 -1.22
C LYS A 252 17.36 56.29 -2.00
N ARG A 253 18.29 57.22 -1.77
CA ARG A 253 18.53 58.42 -2.59
C ARG A 253 18.94 58.03 -4.01
N GLU A 254 18.16 58.47 -5.00
CA GLU A 254 18.54 58.50 -6.41
C GLU A 254 19.77 59.40 -6.64
N LYS A 255 20.75 58.88 -7.39
CA LYS A 255 21.69 59.71 -8.15
C LYS A 255 21.80 59.21 -9.60
N ARG A 256 21.65 60.19 -10.47
CA ARG A 256 21.53 60.19 -11.94
C ARG A 256 22.75 59.66 -12.70
N GLY A 257 22.45 59.10 -13.88
CA GLY A 257 23.25 59.19 -15.12
C GLY A 257 24.30 58.09 -15.32
N TRP A 258 24.61 57.59 -16.52
CA TRP A 258 24.22 57.94 -17.90
C TRP A 258 24.76 56.83 -18.84
N PHE A 259 24.36 56.89 -20.13
CA PHE A 259 24.80 56.12 -21.32
C PHE A 259 24.26 54.69 -21.54
N ARG A 260 24.00 54.21 -22.76
CA ARG A 260 23.46 54.70 -24.05
C ARG A 260 23.41 53.43 -24.95
N ARG A 261 22.28 53.24 -25.66
CA ARG A 261 22.08 52.60 -26.99
C ARG A 261 23.10 51.53 -27.46
N ARG A 262 22.63 50.34 -27.81
CA ARG A 262 21.99 50.00 -29.10
C ARG A 262 21.15 48.73 -28.93
#